data_AF-A0A1Q9E530-F1
#
_entry.id   AF-A0A1Q9E530-F1
#
_cell.length_a   1.000
_cell.length_b   1.000
_cell.length_c   1.000
_cell.angle_alpha   90.00
_cell.angle_beta   90.00
_cell.angle_gamma   90.00
#
_symmetry.space_group_name_H-M   'P 1'
#
loop_
_entity.id
_entity.type
_entity.pdbx_description
1 polymer ?
#
loop_
_entity_poly.entity_id
_entity_poly.type
_entity_poly.pdbx_seq_one_letter_code
_entity_poly.pdbx_strand_id
1 'polypeptide(L)'
;MESSIEGSDISSAAAVLGDCFGQEELVPGGPSEETVRTEFKVVINDFSVEAVECFLRFMYSGVVFGHDLVVKGSLLTVVEVGVLADKYQVEKLEKLCKDAFESNFKPEEALKVRPTIRTELLKAFEESGILSDQFQLSIQSHWFIGLEPVLDSALAEAVKKRPALYAACVLRALGEMYDSSVKESPFLGYWVNVIPSDPTAVKGGRWSKELKGLDMLADIARNCGFASLRKGYLGAEGYMTWMLPHYSVYVLGIEDPCCGFAAGAVVHVYCSQDGLQWHKSLTVGSSELQTAQNPHVRNFSQPLQPAKWFKVQVSSGEIIPRLKIRGILRRD
;
A
#
# COMPACT_ATOMS: atom_id res chain seq x y z
N MET A 1 -34.86 8.01 47.59
CA MET A 1 -34.96 7.83 46.13
C MET A 1 -33.91 6.81 45.77
N GLU A 2 -34.32 5.54 45.77
CA GLU A 2 -33.49 4.41 45.34
C GLU A 2 -33.60 4.31 43.82
N SER A 3 -32.47 4.33 43.11
CA SER A 3 -32.41 4.05 41.68
C SER A 3 -31.68 2.73 41.47
N SER A 4 -32.45 1.69 41.21
CA SER A 4 -31.99 0.40 40.71
C SER A 4 -31.37 0.56 39.32
N ILE A 5 -30.16 0.04 39.12
CA ILE A 5 -29.57 -0.13 37.79
C ILE A 5 -29.71 -1.61 37.45
N GLU A 6 -30.57 -1.91 36.49
CA GLU A 6 -30.77 -3.23 35.91
C GLU A 6 -29.52 -3.66 35.13
N GLY A 7 -29.00 -4.83 35.47
CA GLY A 7 -27.90 -5.47 34.75
C GLY A 7 -28.39 -6.02 33.42
N SER A 8 -27.81 -5.55 32.32
CA SER A 8 -27.99 -6.08 30.98
C SER A 8 -26.77 -6.93 30.58
N ASP A 9 -27.08 -8.18 30.21
CA ASP A 9 -26.40 -9.08 29.28
C ASP A 9 -24.86 -9.08 29.17
N ILE A 10 -24.24 -10.00 29.92
CA ILE A 10 -22.83 -10.42 29.81
C ILE A 10 -22.62 -11.41 28.63
N SER A 11 -23.67 -11.76 27.88
CA SER A 11 -23.61 -12.78 26.82
C SER A 11 -23.00 -12.29 25.48
N SER A 12 -22.72 -10.99 25.32
CA SER A 12 -22.28 -10.43 24.03
C SER A 12 -20.77 -10.49 23.77
N ALA A 13 -19.93 -10.64 24.81
CA ALA A 13 -18.47 -10.55 24.65
C ALA A 13 -17.86 -11.79 23.95
N ALA A 14 -18.48 -12.97 24.08
CA ALA A 14 -18.00 -14.18 23.41
C ALA A 14 -18.30 -14.19 21.90
N ALA A 15 -19.31 -13.45 21.44
CA ALA A 15 -19.69 -13.39 20.02
C ALA A 15 -18.69 -12.59 19.17
N VAL A 16 -18.12 -11.51 19.72
CA VAL A 16 -17.20 -10.61 18.98
C VAL A 16 -15.88 -11.31 18.63
N LEU A 17 -15.44 -12.28 19.44
CA LEU A 17 -14.24 -13.07 19.12
C LEU A 17 -14.53 -14.25 18.16
N GLY A 18 -15.79 -14.66 18.03
CA GLY A 18 -16.20 -15.77 17.15
C GLY A 18 -16.21 -15.40 15.67
N ASP A 19 -16.65 -14.18 15.33
CA ASP A 19 -16.82 -13.76 13.92
C ASP A 19 -15.50 -13.46 13.18
N CYS A 20 -14.36 -13.39 13.89
CA CYS A 20 -13.04 -13.17 13.28
C CYS A 20 -12.34 -14.46 12.83
N PHE A 21 -12.84 -15.65 13.19
CA PHE A 21 -12.19 -16.93 12.87
C PHE A 21 -13.14 -17.80 12.03
N GLY A 22 -12.72 -18.09 10.80
CA GLY A 22 -13.53 -18.75 9.78
C GLY A 22 -14.15 -20.07 10.22
N GLN A 23 -15.39 -20.31 9.77
CA GLN A 23 -16.12 -21.55 9.98
C GLN A 23 -15.48 -22.70 9.18
N GLU A 24 -15.04 -23.76 9.86
CA GLU A 24 -14.73 -25.06 9.24
C GLU A 24 -15.95 -25.99 9.32
N GLU A 25 -16.29 -26.59 8.17
CA GLU A 25 -17.38 -27.57 8.04
C GLU A 25 -17.10 -28.85 8.83
N LEU A 26 -18.03 -29.17 9.74
CA LEU A 26 -18.05 -30.42 10.51
C LEU A 26 -18.54 -31.60 9.64
N VAL A 27 -17.67 -32.60 9.45
CA VAL A 27 -18.02 -33.93 8.91
C VAL A 27 -18.60 -34.81 10.03
N PRO A 28 -19.73 -35.51 9.85
CA PRO A 28 -20.30 -36.36 10.89
C PRO A 28 -19.78 -37.80 10.75
N GLY A 29 -19.25 -38.38 11.83
CA GLY A 29 -18.95 -39.81 11.84
C GLY A 29 -18.30 -40.39 13.10
N GLY A 30 -19.14 -40.77 14.08
CA GLY A 30 -19.00 -42.00 14.89
C GLY A 30 -17.90 -42.10 15.96
N PRO A 31 -18.04 -43.01 16.96
CA PRO A 31 -17.74 -42.68 18.34
C PRO A 31 -16.47 -43.33 18.93
N SER A 32 -15.69 -42.52 19.64
CA SER A 32 -15.00 -42.86 20.90
C SER A 32 -14.54 -41.55 21.52
N GLU A 33 -15.30 -41.07 22.52
CA GLU A 33 -15.11 -39.77 23.17
C GLU A 33 -13.82 -39.72 24.01
N GLU A 34 -12.67 -39.61 23.37
CA GLU A 34 -11.58 -38.80 23.91
C GLU A 34 -11.85 -37.37 23.42
N THR A 35 -12.33 -36.52 24.32
CA THR A 35 -12.54 -35.10 24.03
C THR A 35 -11.17 -34.48 23.78
N VAL A 36 -10.72 -34.48 22.53
CA VAL A 36 -9.52 -33.76 22.11
C VAL A 36 -9.79 -32.29 22.38
N ARG A 37 -9.24 -31.77 23.49
CA ARG A 37 -9.25 -30.33 23.78
C ARG A 37 -8.38 -29.65 22.74
N THR A 38 -8.99 -29.15 21.68
CA THR A 38 -8.35 -28.21 20.76
C THR A 38 -8.05 -26.91 21.52
N GLU A 39 -6.78 -26.68 21.79
CA GLU A 39 -6.30 -25.44 22.41
C GLU A 39 -6.19 -24.36 21.34
N PHE A 40 -6.97 -23.28 21.49
CA PHE A 40 -6.85 -22.09 20.65
C PHE A 40 -5.88 -21.11 21.31
N LYS A 41 -4.77 -20.83 20.64
CA LYS A 41 -3.73 -19.92 21.12
C LYS A 41 -3.63 -18.69 20.22
N VAL A 42 -3.90 -17.51 20.79
CA VAL A 42 -3.66 -16.21 20.16
C VAL A 42 -2.34 -15.65 20.69
N VAL A 43 -1.44 -15.27 19.79
CA VAL A 43 -0.13 -14.70 20.15
C VAL A 43 -0.11 -13.22 19.78
N ILE A 44 0.09 -12.36 20.79
CA ILE A 44 0.18 -10.90 20.63
C ILE A 44 1.59 -10.47 21.07
N ASN A 45 2.43 -10.08 20.12
CA ASN A 45 3.84 -9.71 20.38
C ASN A 45 4.11 -8.20 20.27
N ASP A 46 3.15 -7.42 19.78
CA ASP A 46 3.36 -6.00 19.42
C ASP A 46 3.07 -5.03 20.58
N PHE A 47 2.63 -5.53 21.73
CA PHE A 47 2.12 -4.71 22.84
C PHE A 47 2.68 -5.19 24.17
N SER A 48 2.76 -4.30 25.16
CA SER A 48 3.20 -4.68 26.50
C SER A 48 2.19 -5.65 27.14
N VAL A 49 2.69 -6.49 28.05
CA VAL A 49 1.84 -7.44 28.78
C VAL A 49 0.78 -6.69 29.58
N GLU A 50 1.11 -5.53 30.14
CA GLU A 50 0.20 -4.67 30.89
C GLU A 50 -0.91 -4.10 30.01
N ALA A 51 -0.59 -3.70 28.77
CA ALA A 51 -1.60 -3.21 27.82
C ALA A 51 -2.55 -4.33 27.40
N VAL A 52 -2.03 -5.52 27.10
CA VAL A 52 -2.84 -6.70 26.77
C VAL A 52 -3.72 -7.11 27.95
N GLU A 53 -3.19 -7.13 29.18
CA GLU A 53 -3.97 -7.43 30.38
C GLU A 53 -5.11 -6.42 30.58
N CYS A 54 -4.83 -5.12 30.41
CA CYS A 54 -5.85 -4.08 30.53
C CYS A 54 -6.94 -4.21 29.47
N PHE A 55 -6.55 -4.47 28.21
CA PHE A 55 -7.47 -4.71 27.10
C PHE A 55 -8.39 -5.92 27.41
N LEU A 56 -7.81 -7.05 27.84
CA LEU A 56 -8.58 -8.24 28.19
C LEU A 56 -9.49 -7.99 29.41
N ARG A 57 -9.00 -7.31 30.45
CA ARG A 57 -9.83 -6.98 31.62
C ARG A 57 -11.04 -6.13 31.23
N PHE A 58 -10.89 -5.19 30.30
CA PHE A 58 -12.03 -4.46 29.75
C PHE A 58 -13.01 -5.39 29.02
N MET A 59 -12.52 -6.29 28.16
CA MET A 59 -13.38 -7.23 27.43
C MET A 59 -14.23 -8.11 28.37
N TYR A 60 -13.68 -8.51 29.52
CA TYR A 60 -14.38 -9.35 30.49
C TYR A 60 -15.29 -8.58 31.47
N SER A 61 -14.91 -7.37 31.86
CA SER A 61 -15.62 -6.62 32.92
C SER A 61 -16.42 -5.42 32.42
N GLY A 62 -16.17 -4.96 31.19
CA GLY A 62 -16.68 -3.69 30.67
C GLY A 62 -16.08 -2.44 31.34
N VAL A 63 -15.10 -2.61 32.23
CA VAL A 63 -14.47 -1.55 33.03
C VAL A 63 -12.97 -1.57 32.79
N VAL A 64 -12.44 -0.51 32.20
CA VAL A 64 -11.00 -0.35 31.91
C VAL A 64 -10.26 0.22 33.11
N PHE A 65 -10.92 1.17 33.80
CA PHE A 65 -10.29 2.10 34.71
C PHE A 65 -11.08 2.09 36.02
N GLY A 66 -10.60 1.33 37.01
CA GLY A 66 -10.89 1.73 38.39
C GLY A 66 -10.29 3.10 38.65
N HIS A 67 -10.86 3.86 39.58
CA HIS A 67 -10.30 5.16 40.04
C HIS A 67 -8.80 5.09 40.39
N ASP A 68 -8.27 3.88 40.67
CA ASP A 68 -6.88 3.63 41.04
C ASP A 68 -5.88 3.49 39.87
N LEU A 69 -6.32 3.20 38.63
CA LEU A 69 -5.38 2.97 37.52
C LEU A 69 -5.05 4.24 36.73
N VAL A 70 -5.91 5.26 36.71
CA VAL A 70 -5.54 6.59 36.19
C VAL A 70 -4.43 7.21 37.06
N VAL A 71 -4.33 6.80 38.32
CA VAL A 71 -3.32 7.27 39.27
C VAL A 71 -2.02 6.43 39.20
N LYS A 72 -2.05 5.19 38.67
CA LYS A 72 -0.90 4.27 38.69
C LYS A 72 -0.46 3.72 37.33
N GLY A 73 -1.30 3.78 36.31
CA GLY A 73 -0.98 3.35 34.96
C GLY A 73 -0.02 4.33 34.30
N SER A 74 1.03 3.82 33.67
CA SER A 74 1.85 4.65 32.79
C SER A 74 0.98 5.15 31.63
N LEU A 75 1.11 6.42 31.26
CA LEU A 75 0.45 6.99 30.08
C LEU A 75 0.68 6.13 28.82
N LEU A 76 1.86 5.53 28.72
CA LEU A 76 2.21 4.61 27.63
C LEU A 76 1.23 3.44 27.55
N THR A 77 0.80 2.89 28.68
CA THR A 77 -0.19 1.81 28.73
C THR A 77 -1.54 2.27 28.22
N VAL A 78 -2.00 3.48 28.54
CA VAL A 78 -3.27 4.02 28.01
C VAL A 78 -3.23 4.15 26.49
N VAL A 79 -2.11 4.63 25.95
CA VAL A 79 -1.89 4.75 24.49
C VAL A 79 -1.89 3.37 23.83
N GLU A 80 -1.11 2.41 24.36
CA GLU A 80 -1.07 1.05 23.81
C GLU A 80 -2.42 0.35 23.86
N VAL A 81 -3.19 0.51 24.94
CA VAL A 81 -4.56 -0.01 25.06
C VAL A 81 -5.49 0.65 24.04
N GLY A 82 -5.31 1.95 23.77
CA GLY A 82 -6.03 2.66 22.72
C GLY A 82 -5.73 2.09 21.33
N VAL A 83 -4.47 1.80 21.03
CA VAL A 83 -4.07 1.17 19.76
C VAL A 83 -4.58 -0.28 19.66
N LEU A 84 -4.58 -1.04 20.76
CA LEU A 84 -5.22 -2.36 20.82
C LEU A 84 -6.72 -2.26 20.53
N ALA A 85 -7.40 -1.28 21.13
CA ALA A 85 -8.82 -1.04 20.92
C ALA A 85 -9.14 -0.74 19.46
N ASP A 86 -8.35 0.12 18.81
CA ASP A 86 -8.48 0.41 17.37
C ASP A 86 -8.22 -0.85 16.51
N LYS A 87 -7.10 -1.55 16.77
CA LYS A 87 -6.71 -2.77 16.02
C LYS A 87 -7.80 -3.86 16.05
N TYR A 88 -8.49 -4.00 17.18
CA TYR A 88 -9.56 -4.99 17.38
C TYR A 88 -10.98 -4.39 17.34
N GLN A 89 -11.12 -3.14 16.88
CA GLN A 89 -12.40 -2.43 16.68
C GLN A 89 -13.31 -2.37 17.92
N VAL A 90 -12.73 -2.14 19.08
CA VAL A 90 -13.44 -1.99 20.36
C VAL A 90 -13.71 -0.50 20.63
N GLU A 91 -14.65 0.09 19.90
CA GLU A 91 -14.93 1.54 19.87
C GLU A 91 -15.11 2.18 21.27
N LYS A 92 -15.80 1.48 22.17
CA LYS A 92 -16.04 1.97 23.53
C LYS A 92 -14.74 2.13 24.33
N LEU A 93 -13.81 1.19 24.18
CA LEU A 93 -12.50 1.25 24.82
C LEU A 93 -11.64 2.34 24.22
N GLU A 94 -11.63 2.44 22.89
CA GLU A 94 -10.89 3.46 22.16
C GLU A 94 -11.30 4.87 22.61
N LYS A 95 -12.61 5.13 22.71
CA LYS A 95 -13.15 6.39 23.22
C LYS A 95 -12.70 6.67 24.66
N LEU A 96 -12.79 5.67 25.54
CA LEU A 96 -12.35 5.83 26.93
C LEU A 96 -10.84 6.12 27.04
N CYS A 97 -10.02 5.50 26.19
CA CYS A 97 -8.59 5.79 26.12
C CYS A 97 -8.31 7.21 25.62
N LYS A 98 -9.06 7.69 24.63
CA LYS A 98 -8.97 9.09 24.14
C LYS A 98 -9.35 10.08 25.23
N ASP A 99 -10.48 9.87 25.90
CA ASP A 99 -10.94 10.73 26.99
C ASP A 99 -9.94 10.73 28.17
N ALA A 100 -9.38 9.56 28.51
CA ALA A 100 -8.35 9.41 29.55
C ALA A 100 -7.03 10.10 29.15
N PHE A 101 -6.65 10.02 27.87
CA PHE A 101 -5.47 10.71 27.35
C PHE A 101 -5.65 12.22 27.42
N GLU A 102 -6.76 12.76 26.91
CA GLU A 102 -7.04 14.20 26.91
C GLU A 102 -7.18 14.80 28.32
N SER A 103 -7.75 14.06 29.27
CA SER A 103 -7.96 14.54 30.64
C SER A 103 -6.69 14.53 31.50
N ASN A 104 -5.77 13.57 31.28
CA ASN A 104 -4.57 13.43 32.11
C ASN A 104 -3.34 14.06 31.47
N PHE A 105 -3.34 14.28 30.16
CA PHE A 105 -2.14 14.72 29.45
C PHE A 105 -2.11 16.22 29.24
N LYS A 106 -1.28 16.90 30.03
CA LYS A 106 -0.91 18.29 29.76
C LYS A 106 0.12 18.32 28.63
N PRO A 107 0.00 19.24 27.65
CA PRO A 107 0.97 19.38 26.55
C PRO A 107 2.43 19.49 27.02
N GLU A 108 2.66 20.06 28.20
CA GLU A 108 3.98 20.23 28.81
C GLU A 108 4.65 18.91 29.22
N GLU A 109 3.87 17.91 29.60
CA GLU A 109 4.38 16.58 29.97
C GLU A 109 4.69 15.74 28.73
N ALA A 110 3.95 15.98 27.63
CA ALA A 110 4.21 15.37 26.32
C ALA A 110 5.62 15.62 25.82
N LEU A 111 6.11 16.84 26.03
CA LEU A 111 7.42 17.27 25.59
C LEU A 111 8.55 16.55 26.36
N LYS A 112 8.29 16.06 27.58
CA LYS A 112 9.27 15.34 28.40
C LYS A 112 9.45 13.88 27.98
N VAL A 113 8.42 13.25 27.39
CA VAL A 113 8.44 11.84 26.96
C VAL A 113 8.90 11.70 25.49
N ARG A 114 9.35 12.81 24.87
CA ARG A 114 9.78 12.84 23.47
C ARG A 114 10.91 11.81 23.24
N PRO A 115 10.76 10.88 22.27
CA PRO A 115 11.89 10.08 21.82
C PRO A 115 13.01 11.04 21.38
N THR A 116 14.23 10.83 21.86
CA THR A 116 15.39 11.60 21.41
C THR A 116 15.49 11.46 19.90
N ILE A 117 15.16 12.53 19.17
CA ILE A 117 15.32 12.54 17.72
C ILE A 117 16.78 12.27 17.46
N ARG A 118 17.07 11.22 16.67
CA ARG A 118 18.42 10.85 16.29
C ARG A 118 19.12 12.08 15.73
N THR A 119 20.23 12.46 16.34
CA THR A 119 21.01 13.65 15.96
C THR A 119 21.38 13.64 14.48
N GLU A 120 21.54 12.45 13.90
CA GLU A 120 21.83 12.24 12.47
C GLU A 120 20.64 12.64 11.58
N LEU A 121 19.41 12.39 12.01
CA LEU A 121 18.20 12.82 11.30
C LEU A 121 18.05 14.34 11.39
N LEU A 122 18.26 14.91 12.58
CA LEU A 122 18.20 16.36 12.78
C LEU A 122 19.22 17.07 11.90
N LYS A 123 20.45 16.55 11.86
CA LYS A 123 21.54 17.07 11.03
C LYS A 123 21.26 16.91 9.54
N ALA A 124 20.69 15.78 9.11
CA ALA A 124 20.26 15.60 7.72
C ALA A 124 19.15 16.60 7.32
N PHE A 125 18.24 16.94 8.24
CA PHE A 125 17.23 17.98 8.02
C PHE A 125 17.85 19.38 7.96
N GLU A 126 18.81 19.72 8.83
CA GLU A 126 19.54 20.99 8.79
C GLU A 126 20.37 21.13 7.51
N GLU A 127 21.09 20.08 7.12
CA GLU A 127 21.93 20.04 5.92
C GLU A 127 21.09 20.07 4.62
N SER A 128 19.83 19.62 4.67
CA SER A 128 18.93 19.65 3.50
C SER A 128 18.41 21.06 3.16
N GLY A 129 18.60 22.05 4.03
CA GLY A 129 18.05 23.40 3.86
C GLY A 129 16.52 23.48 3.92
N ILE A 130 15.85 22.41 4.36
CA ILE A 130 14.38 22.30 4.45
C ILE A 130 13.84 23.06 5.67
N LEU A 131 14.64 23.23 6.71
CA LEU A 131 14.22 23.92 7.93
C LEU A 131 14.42 25.43 7.78
N SER A 132 13.33 26.18 7.59
CA SER A 132 13.33 27.62 7.83
C SER A 132 13.30 27.90 9.34
N ASP A 133 13.76 29.08 9.75
CA ASP A 133 13.72 29.52 11.17
C ASP A 133 12.30 29.46 11.76
N GLN A 134 11.26 29.66 10.92
CA GLN A 134 9.86 29.50 11.32
C GLN A 134 9.46 28.04 11.58
N PHE A 135 9.98 27.09 10.80
CA PHE A 135 9.65 25.68 10.95
C PHE A 135 10.29 25.07 12.21
N GLN A 136 11.49 25.53 12.59
CA GLN A 136 12.08 25.19 13.90
C GLN A 136 11.18 25.67 15.06
N LEU A 137 10.65 26.89 14.97
CA LEU A 137 9.72 27.43 15.98
C LEU A 137 8.39 26.66 16.03
N SER A 138 7.85 26.22 14.89
CA SER A 138 6.63 25.39 14.82
C SER A 138 6.84 23.98 15.37
N ILE A 139 7.98 23.35 15.08
CA ILE A 139 8.37 22.05 15.65
C ILE A 139 8.51 22.11 17.17
N GLN A 140 9.03 23.23 17.69
CA GLN A 140 9.17 23.43 19.13
C GLN A 140 7.84 23.71 19.84
N SER A 141 6.83 24.21 19.13
CA SER A 141 5.57 24.68 19.73
C SER A 141 4.35 23.77 19.51
N HIS A 142 4.30 22.92 18.47
CA HIS A 142 3.04 22.24 18.07
C HIS A 142 3.16 20.73 17.79
N TRP A 143 4.13 20.04 18.39
CA TRP A 143 4.48 18.64 18.04
C TRP A 143 3.33 17.61 18.10
N PHE A 144 2.23 17.87 18.80
CA PHE A 144 1.23 16.83 19.10
C PHE A 144 -0.14 16.95 18.42
N ILE A 145 -0.51 18.08 17.82
CA ILE A 145 -1.79 18.18 17.09
C ILE A 145 -1.60 19.10 15.90
N GLY A 146 -1.75 18.55 14.68
CA GLY A 146 -1.69 19.33 13.44
C GLY A 146 -0.30 19.47 12.81
N LEU A 147 0.68 18.67 13.24
CA LEU A 147 1.98 18.62 12.55
C LEU A 147 1.84 18.06 11.15
N GLU A 148 0.89 17.15 10.87
CA GLU A 148 0.64 16.62 9.53
C GLU A 148 0.35 17.73 8.51
N PRO A 149 -0.62 18.64 8.70
CA PRO A 149 -0.84 19.75 7.77
C PRO A 149 0.38 20.67 7.59
N VAL A 150 1.19 20.87 8.64
CA VAL A 150 2.38 21.74 8.58
C VAL A 150 3.57 21.03 7.95
N LEU A 151 3.75 19.73 8.21
CA LEU A 151 4.72 18.88 7.51
C LEU A 151 4.31 18.70 6.06
N ASP A 152 3.03 18.52 5.76
CA ASP A 152 2.48 18.39 4.42
C ASP A 152 2.57 19.71 3.66
N SER A 153 2.35 20.86 4.33
CA SER A 153 2.52 22.19 3.74
C SER A 153 3.99 22.57 3.58
N ALA A 154 4.86 22.23 4.53
CA ALA A 154 6.30 22.46 4.44
C ALA A 154 6.97 21.46 3.49
N LEU A 155 6.47 20.22 3.39
CA LEU A 155 6.76 19.33 2.27
C LEU A 155 6.26 19.98 1.00
N ALA A 156 5.01 20.43 0.89
CA ALA A 156 4.49 21.04 -0.34
C ALA A 156 5.23 22.33 -0.75
N GLU A 157 5.82 23.08 0.19
CA GLU A 157 6.65 24.26 -0.08
C GLU A 157 8.11 23.93 -0.37
N ALA A 158 8.77 23.11 0.46
CA ALA A 158 10.14 22.63 0.20
C ALA A 158 10.20 21.78 -1.06
N VAL A 159 9.08 21.12 -1.36
CA VAL A 159 8.78 20.40 -2.58
C VAL A 159 7.90 21.30 -3.44
N LYS A 160 8.49 22.35 -4.03
CA LYS A 160 8.09 22.84 -5.37
C LYS A 160 8.16 21.74 -6.46
N LYS A 161 8.37 20.47 -6.10
CA LYS A 161 8.03 19.31 -6.94
C LYS A 161 6.54 19.02 -6.74
N ARG A 162 5.82 18.83 -7.83
CA ARG A 162 4.38 18.54 -7.79
C ARG A 162 4.11 17.37 -6.83
N PRO A 163 2.99 17.38 -6.07
CA PRO A 163 2.64 16.31 -5.15
C PRO A 163 2.76 14.96 -5.84
N ALA A 164 3.34 13.99 -5.13
CA ALA A 164 3.49 12.65 -5.65
C ALA A 164 2.09 12.08 -5.94
N LEU A 165 1.84 11.69 -7.18
CA LEU A 165 0.51 11.27 -7.61
C LEU A 165 0.39 9.76 -7.47
N TYR A 166 -0.46 9.29 -6.56
CA TYR A 166 -0.85 7.90 -6.54
C TYR A 166 -1.70 7.57 -7.77
N ALA A 167 -1.34 6.49 -8.49
CA ALA A 167 -2.09 6.04 -9.65
C ALA A 167 -2.32 4.52 -9.61
N ALA A 168 -3.58 4.12 -9.80
CA ALA A 168 -3.94 2.71 -10.02
C ALA A 168 -3.46 2.20 -11.40
N CYS A 169 -3.25 3.11 -12.36
CA CYS A 169 -2.60 2.81 -13.63
C CYS A 169 -1.74 4.01 -14.02
N VAL A 170 -0.46 3.94 -13.69
CA VAL A 170 0.52 5.02 -13.90
C VAL A 170 0.56 5.48 -15.36
N LEU A 171 0.60 4.53 -16.30
CA LEU A 171 0.67 4.83 -17.74
C LEU A 171 -0.57 5.58 -18.22
N ARG A 172 -1.76 5.19 -17.76
CA ARG A 172 -3.01 5.90 -18.08
C ARG A 172 -3.03 7.29 -17.47
N ALA A 173 -2.66 7.43 -16.20
CA ALA A 173 -2.60 8.72 -15.52
C ALA A 173 -1.63 9.69 -16.22
N LEU A 174 -0.46 9.20 -16.67
CA LEU A 174 0.49 9.99 -17.46
C LEU A 174 -0.11 10.43 -18.80
N GLY A 175 -0.84 9.55 -19.49
CA GLY A 175 -1.55 9.88 -20.72
C GLY A 175 -2.62 10.96 -20.51
N GLU A 176 -3.43 10.83 -19.46
CA GLU A 176 -4.47 11.82 -19.12
C GLU A 176 -3.87 13.19 -18.74
N MET A 177 -2.76 13.20 -18.00
CA MET A 177 -2.01 14.43 -17.72
C MET A 177 -1.43 15.06 -18.99
N TYR A 178 -0.89 14.24 -19.90
CA TYR A 178 -0.38 14.71 -21.17
C TYR A 178 -1.51 15.36 -21.99
N ASP A 179 -2.62 14.64 -22.21
CA ASP A 179 -3.77 15.13 -22.97
C ASP A 179 -4.36 16.43 -22.37
N SER A 180 -4.33 16.57 -21.05
CA SER A 180 -4.72 17.80 -20.35
C SER A 180 -3.72 18.95 -20.57
N SER A 181 -2.41 18.65 -20.56
CA SER A 181 -1.33 19.64 -20.67
C SER A 181 -1.09 20.15 -22.10
N VAL A 182 -1.44 19.38 -23.13
CA VAL A 182 -1.30 19.77 -24.54
C VAL A 182 -2.07 21.07 -24.86
N LYS A 183 -3.13 21.36 -24.08
CA LYS A 183 -3.90 22.62 -24.23
C LYS A 183 -3.21 23.83 -23.62
N GLU A 184 -2.25 23.63 -22.70
CA GLU A 184 -1.72 24.68 -21.83
C GLU A 184 -0.19 24.85 -21.92
N SER A 185 0.52 23.93 -22.57
CA SER A 185 1.98 23.89 -22.52
C SER A 185 2.62 23.62 -23.89
N PRO A 186 3.71 24.34 -24.25
CA PRO A 186 4.46 24.09 -25.49
C PRO A 186 5.35 22.83 -25.40
N PHE A 187 5.02 21.84 -24.55
CA PHE A 187 5.81 20.63 -24.39
C PHE A 187 5.76 19.79 -25.68
N LEU A 188 6.82 19.89 -26.48
CA LEU A 188 7.12 19.11 -27.68
C LEU A 188 7.63 17.68 -27.35
N GLY A 189 7.37 17.17 -26.14
CA GLY A 189 8.00 15.97 -25.59
C GLY A 189 7.02 14.80 -25.44
N TYR A 190 7.45 13.61 -25.87
CA TYR A 190 6.82 12.33 -25.57
C TYR A 190 6.81 12.08 -24.05
N TRP A 191 5.71 11.54 -23.50
CA TRP A 191 5.53 11.31 -22.06
C TRP A 191 5.87 9.88 -21.62
N VAL A 192 5.85 8.94 -22.56
CA VAL A 192 6.27 7.53 -22.43
C VAL A 192 6.88 7.12 -23.76
N ASN A 193 7.99 6.39 -23.72
CA ASN A 193 8.55 5.69 -24.88
C ASN A 193 8.23 4.20 -24.79
N VAL A 194 7.63 3.66 -25.85
CA VAL A 194 7.32 2.24 -25.98
C VAL A 194 8.27 1.62 -27.00
N ILE A 195 8.99 0.57 -26.60
CA ILE A 195 10.01 -0.11 -27.41
C ILE A 195 9.65 -1.59 -27.52
N PRO A 196 9.07 -2.03 -28.64
CA PRO A 196 8.84 -3.45 -28.89
C PRO A 196 10.16 -4.15 -29.25
N SER A 197 10.33 -5.38 -28.78
CA SER A 197 11.47 -6.25 -29.15
C SER A 197 11.51 -6.60 -30.64
N ASP A 198 10.33 -6.76 -31.25
CA ASP A 198 10.16 -7.08 -32.65
C ASP A 198 9.22 -6.04 -33.27
N PRO A 199 9.68 -5.21 -34.22
CA PRO A 199 8.82 -4.23 -34.88
C PRO A 199 7.70 -4.88 -35.69
N THR A 200 7.82 -6.17 -36.02
CA THR A 200 6.76 -6.95 -36.68
C THR A 200 5.71 -7.48 -35.71
N ALA A 201 6.00 -7.57 -34.40
CA ALA A 201 4.99 -7.92 -33.40
C ALA A 201 3.87 -6.88 -33.33
N VAL A 202 4.18 -5.61 -33.60
CA VAL A 202 3.19 -4.53 -33.73
C VAL A 202 2.40 -4.64 -35.05
N LYS A 203 2.93 -5.35 -36.05
CA LYS A 203 2.31 -5.53 -37.38
C LYS A 203 1.37 -6.74 -37.47
N GLY A 204 1.20 -7.50 -36.39
CA GLY A 204 0.57 -8.83 -36.38
C GLY A 204 -0.96 -8.90 -36.46
N GLY A 205 -1.66 -7.76 -36.51
CA GLY A 205 -3.11 -7.73 -36.75
C GLY A 205 -3.44 -7.47 -38.21
N ARG A 206 -4.59 -7.96 -38.68
CA ARG A 206 -5.17 -7.77 -40.04
C ARG A 206 -5.54 -6.30 -40.34
N TRP A 207 -4.63 -5.35 -40.13
CA TRP A 207 -4.89 -3.91 -40.16
C TRP A 207 -3.78 -3.20 -40.93
N SER A 208 -4.02 -3.02 -42.22
CA SER A 208 -3.12 -2.36 -43.16
C SER A 208 -3.13 -0.83 -43.00
N LYS A 209 -1.95 -0.24 -43.28
CA LYS A 209 -1.54 1.19 -43.38
C LYS A 209 -0.71 1.70 -42.18
N GLU A 210 0.50 2.17 -42.48
CA GLU A 210 1.56 2.63 -41.58
C GLU A 210 1.12 3.68 -40.54
N LEU A 211 0.14 4.54 -40.88
CA LEU A 211 -0.42 5.53 -39.96
C LEU A 211 -1.12 4.90 -38.74
N LYS A 212 -1.67 3.69 -38.86
CA LYS A 212 -2.30 2.97 -37.73
C LYS A 212 -1.30 2.48 -36.69
N GLY A 213 -0.02 2.37 -37.06
CA GLY A 213 1.02 1.87 -36.15
C GLY A 213 1.33 2.85 -35.02
N LEU A 214 1.31 4.16 -35.31
CA LEU A 214 1.58 5.18 -34.30
C LEU A 214 0.42 5.34 -33.32
N ASP A 215 -0.83 5.32 -33.82
CA ASP A 215 -2.02 5.36 -32.96
C ASP A 215 -2.05 4.15 -32.01
N MET A 216 -1.72 2.96 -32.53
CA MET A 216 -1.62 1.74 -31.73
C MET A 216 -0.52 1.82 -30.66
N LEU A 217 0.66 2.35 -31.00
CA LEU A 217 1.73 2.55 -30.02
C LEU A 217 1.34 3.59 -28.96
N ALA A 218 0.63 4.65 -29.34
CA ALA A 218 0.08 5.62 -28.40
C ALA A 218 -0.97 4.97 -27.48
N ASP A 219 -1.81 4.08 -28.01
CA ASP A 219 -2.77 3.34 -27.21
C ASP A 219 -2.09 2.35 -26.24
N ILE A 220 -1.03 1.66 -26.69
CA ILE A 220 -0.21 0.80 -25.83
C ILE A 220 0.50 1.63 -24.75
N ALA A 221 1.00 2.82 -25.10
CA ALA A 221 1.62 3.74 -24.14
C ALA A 221 0.63 4.16 -23.05
N ARG A 222 -0.64 4.44 -23.42
CA ARG A 222 -1.76 4.75 -22.51
C ARG A 222 -2.33 3.55 -21.77
N ASN A 223 -1.85 2.35 -22.07
CA ASN A 223 -2.41 1.09 -21.59
C ASN A 223 -3.92 0.93 -21.94
N CYS A 224 -4.35 1.50 -23.06
CA CYS A 224 -5.69 1.31 -23.65
C CYS A 224 -5.67 0.43 -24.90
N GLY A 225 -4.50 0.25 -25.51
CA GLY A 225 -4.25 -0.64 -26.64
C GLY A 225 -3.73 -2.00 -26.21
N PHE A 226 -3.51 -2.86 -27.21
CA PHE A 226 -2.95 -4.19 -26.98
C PHE A 226 -2.13 -4.66 -28.18
N ALA A 227 -0.99 -5.29 -27.93
CA ALA A 227 -0.16 -5.93 -28.96
C ALA A 227 0.17 -7.35 -28.53
N SER A 228 -0.09 -8.35 -29.37
CA SER A 228 0.30 -9.72 -29.04
C SER A 228 1.83 -9.81 -28.88
N LEU A 229 2.27 -10.30 -27.73
CA LEU A 229 3.65 -10.68 -27.45
C LEU A 229 3.74 -12.19 -27.47
N ARG A 230 4.56 -12.70 -28.38
CA ARG A 230 4.91 -14.11 -28.47
C ARG A 230 6.42 -14.27 -28.48
N LYS A 231 6.89 -15.45 -28.11
CA LYS A 231 8.28 -15.83 -28.38
C LYS A 231 8.54 -15.70 -29.88
N GLY A 232 9.57 -14.95 -30.25
CA GLY A 232 9.92 -14.66 -31.63
C GLY A 232 10.35 -15.92 -32.39
N TYR A 233 10.35 -15.81 -33.73
CA TYR A 233 10.99 -16.81 -34.58
C TYR A 233 12.49 -16.89 -34.21
N LEU A 234 13.04 -18.12 -34.16
CA LEU A 234 14.40 -18.44 -33.68
C LEU A 234 14.57 -18.45 -32.14
N GLY A 235 13.48 -18.46 -31.38
CA GLY A 235 13.54 -18.64 -29.93
C GLY A 235 13.95 -17.39 -29.16
N ALA A 236 14.10 -16.25 -29.84
CA ALA A 236 14.26 -14.96 -29.20
C ALA A 236 13.02 -14.65 -28.34
N GLU A 237 13.22 -14.17 -27.13
CA GLU A 237 12.13 -13.86 -26.22
C GLU A 237 11.42 -12.57 -26.67
N GLY A 238 10.09 -12.61 -26.71
CA GLY A 238 9.29 -11.44 -27.03
C GLY A 238 9.18 -10.55 -25.80
N TYR A 239 9.58 -9.28 -25.93
CA TYR A 239 9.42 -8.28 -24.87
C TYR A 239 8.86 -6.96 -25.39
N MET A 240 8.32 -6.18 -24.45
CA MET A 240 7.90 -4.79 -24.62
C MET A 240 8.50 -3.98 -23.47
N THR A 241 9.05 -2.82 -23.79
CA THR A 241 9.66 -1.92 -22.81
C THR A 241 8.98 -0.56 -22.81
N TRP A 242 8.73 -0.02 -21.62
CA TRP A 242 8.23 1.33 -21.40
C TRP A 242 9.30 2.14 -20.68
N MET A 243 9.56 3.37 -21.13
CA MET A 243 10.47 4.32 -20.50
C MET A 243 9.77 5.62 -20.20
N LEU A 244 9.98 6.13 -18.98
CA LEU A 244 9.45 7.37 -18.45
C LEU A 244 10.56 8.45 -18.48
N PRO A 245 10.57 9.36 -19.45
CA PRO A 245 11.67 10.32 -19.61
C PRO A 245 11.68 11.43 -18.56
N HIS A 246 10.51 11.76 -18.01
CA HIS A 246 10.31 12.91 -17.13
C HIS A 246 9.79 12.52 -15.74
N TYR A 247 9.61 11.22 -15.52
CA TYR A 247 9.00 10.70 -14.32
C TYR A 247 9.70 9.42 -13.89
N SER A 248 9.58 9.15 -12.60
CA SER A 248 9.96 7.91 -11.97
C SER A 248 8.81 7.43 -11.08
N VAL A 249 8.73 6.13 -10.83
CA VAL A 249 7.58 5.52 -10.17
C VAL A 249 8.06 4.62 -9.05
N TYR A 250 7.56 4.85 -7.84
CA TYR A 250 7.65 3.87 -6.78
C TYR A 250 6.58 2.81 -7.02
N VAL A 251 7.04 1.64 -7.44
CA VAL A 251 6.16 0.59 -7.94
C VAL A 251 5.60 -0.19 -6.74
N LEU A 252 4.28 -0.12 -6.56
CA LEU A 252 3.60 -0.80 -5.44
C LEU A 252 3.09 -2.18 -5.86
N GLY A 253 2.68 -2.32 -7.12
CA GLY A 253 2.23 -3.59 -7.65
C GLY A 253 1.86 -3.51 -9.12
N ILE A 254 1.45 -4.65 -9.65
CA ILE A 254 0.85 -4.75 -10.97
C ILE A 254 -0.53 -5.37 -10.81
N GLU A 255 -1.53 -4.71 -11.38
CA GLU A 255 -2.84 -5.35 -11.60
C GLU A 255 -2.73 -6.22 -12.86
N ASP A 256 -3.29 -7.42 -12.79
CA ASP A 256 -3.11 -8.53 -13.74
C ASP A 256 -2.82 -8.04 -15.16
N PRO A 257 -1.58 -8.24 -15.66
CA PRO A 257 -1.10 -7.54 -16.83
C PRO A 257 -1.71 -8.05 -18.14
N CYS A 258 -2.81 -8.81 -18.15
CA CYS A 258 -3.22 -9.55 -19.34
C CYS A 258 -4.73 -9.71 -19.49
N CYS A 259 -5.17 -9.70 -20.75
CA CYS A 259 -6.55 -10.00 -21.14
C CYS A 259 -6.54 -11.25 -22.02
N GLY A 260 -6.40 -12.41 -21.38
CA GLY A 260 -6.33 -13.69 -22.06
C GLY A 260 -4.91 -14.21 -22.23
N PHE A 261 -4.68 -15.42 -21.73
CA PHE A 261 -3.45 -16.18 -21.92
C PHE A 261 -3.73 -17.36 -22.83
N ALA A 262 -2.84 -17.61 -23.79
CA ALA A 262 -2.72 -18.96 -24.31
C ALA A 262 -2.24 -19.89 -23.18
N ALA A 263 -2.77 -21.11 -23.13
CA ALA A 263 -2.32 -22.11 -22.15
C ALA A 263 -0.78 -22.28 -22.20
N GLY A 264 -0.12 -22.27 -21.05
CA GLY A 264 1.34 -22.44 -20.94
C GLY A 264 2.18 -21.16 -21.09
N ALA A 265 1.55 -19.99 -21.09
CA ALA A 265 2.28 -18.73 -21.10
C ALA A 265 3.01 -18.46 -19.77
N VAL A 266 4.25 -17.97 -19.87
CA VAL A 266 5.06 -17.53 -18.73
C VAL A 266 5.57 -16.12 -19.00
N VAL A 267 5.26 -15.22 -18.07
CA VAL A 267 5.55 -13.80 -18.18
C VAL A 267 6.47 -13.36 -17.05
N HIS A 268 7.44 -12.53 -17.40
CA HIS A 268 8.34 -11.89 -16.47
C HIS A 268 8.21 -10.39 -16.58
N VAL A 269 8.04 -9.72 -15.44
CA VAL A 269 8.05 -8.26 -15.37
C VAL A 269 9.31 -7.79 -14.67
N TYR A 270 9.98 -6.82 -15.29
CA TYR A 270 11.19 -6.20 -14.78
C TYR A 270 10.99 -4.69 -14.63
N CYS A 271 11.66 -4.13 -13.64
CA CYS A 271 11.81 -2.69 -13.46
C CYS A 271 13.29 -2.29 -13.44
N SER A 272 13.58 -1.06 -13.87
CA SER A 272 14.92 -0.49 -13.83
C SER A 272 14.86 1.03 -13.65
N GLN A 273 15.85 1.59 -12.95
CA GLN A 273 15.99 3.04 -12.81
C GLN A 273 16.70 3.66 -14.02
N ASP A 274 17.66 2.94 -14.61
CA ASP A 274 18.59 3.43 -15.63
C ASP A 274 18.43 2.77 -17.01
N GLY A 275 17.68 1.67 -17.10
CA GLY A 275 17.51 0.87 -18.31
C GLY A 275 18.66 -0.12 -18.55
N LEU A 276 19.67 -0.14 -17.69
CA LEU A 276 20.85 -1.00 -17.77
C LEU A 276 20.74 -2.16 -16.77
N GLN A 277 20.39 -1.85 -15.51
CA GLN A 277 20.24 -2.82 -14.44
C GLN A 277 18.77 -3.18 -14.26
N TRP A 278 18.41 -4.39 -14.67
CA TRP A 278 17.03 -4.88 -14.62
C TRP A 278 16.80 -5.76 -13.40
N HIS A 279 15.84 -5.37 -12.57
CA HIS A 279 15.39 -6.16 -11.44
C HIS A 279 14.13 -6.92 -11.84
N LYS A 280 14.14 -8.24 -11.66
CA LYS A 280 12.97 -9.09 -11.92
C LYS A 280 11.99 -8.94 -10.76
N SER A 281 10.87 -8.29 -11.02
CA SER A 281 9.91 -7.92 -9.99
C SER A 281 8.82 -8.98 -9.82
N LEU A 282 8.38 -9.61 -10.92
CA LEU A 282 7.30 -10.60 -10.89
C LEU A 282 7.50 -11.68 -11.96
N THR A 283 7.15 -12.92 -11.60
CA THR A 283 6.92 -14.01 -12.56
C THR A 283 5.47 -14.42 -12.46
N VAL A 284 4.83 -14.60 -13.61
CA VAL A 284 3.44 -15.04 -13.69
C VAL A 284 3.35 -16.23 -14.63
N GLY A 285 2.90 -17.37 -14.12
CA GLY A 285 2.65 -18.57 -14.92
C GLY A 285 1.16 -18.73 -15.24
N SER A 286 0.83 -19.38 -16.37
CA SER A 286 -0.55 -19.53 -16.85
C SER A 286 -1.51 -20.16 -15.83
N SER A 287 -1.04 -21.05 -14.96
CA SER A 287 -1.86 -21.68 -13.91
C SER A 287 -2.33 -20.67 -12.86
N GLU A 288 -1.50 -19.69 -12.50
CA GLU A 288 -1.84 -18.66 -11.51
C GLU A 288 -2.80 -17.58 -12.04
N LEU A 289 -3.02 -17.57 -13.36
CA LEU A 289 -3.82 -16.58 -14.07
C LEU A 289 -5.24 -17.07 -14.33
N GLN A 290 -5.44 -18.38 -14.43
CA GLN A 290 -6.75 -18.98 -14.70
C GLN A 290 -7.67 -19.02 -13.47
N THR A 291 -7.11 -19.00 -12.26
CA THR A 291 -7.87 -19.11 -11.00
C THR A 291 -8.45 -17.78 -10.51
N ALA A 292 -8.05 -16.65 -11.11
CA ALA A 292 -8.39 -15.32 -10.63
C ALA A 292 -9.71 -14.80 -11.24
N GLN A 293 -10.85 -15.10 -10.59
CA GLN A 293 -12.12 -14.43 -10.91
C GLN A 293 -12.15 -12.96 -10.43
N ASN A 294 -11.17 -12.52 -9.65
CA ASN A 294 -11.00 -11.13 -9.21
C ASN A 294 -9.64 -10.57 -9.65
N PRO A 295 -9.55 -9.27 -9.98
CA PRO A 295 -8.30 -8.61 -10.34
C PRO A 295 -7.36 -8.61 -9.14
N HIS A 296 -6.54 -9.66 -9.01
CA HIS A 296 -5.55 -9.75 -7.95
C HIS A 296 -4.42 -8.76 -8.24
N VAL A 297 -4.33 -7.76 -7.37
CA VAL A 297 -3.20 -6.85 -7.33
C VAL A 297 -2.04 -7.63 -6.76
N ARG A 298 -1.01 -7.87 -7.57
CA ARG A 298 0.20 -8.51 -7.12
C ARG A 298 1.15 -7.44 -6.63
N ASN A 299 1.32 -7.39 -5.31
CA ASN A 299 2.30 -6.52 -4.68
C ASN A 299 3.69 -7.05 -4.95
N PHE A 300 4.63 -6.16 -5.22
CA PHE A 300 6.02 -6.55 -5.37
C PHE A 300 6.65 -6.79 -4.01
N SER A 301 7.45 -7.86 -3.91
CA SER A 301 8.23 -8.14 -2.71
C SER A 301 9.41 -7.16 -2.56
N GLN A 302 9.85 -6.49 -3.63
CA GLN A 302 10.86 -5.41 -3.71
C GLN A 302 10.88 -4.82 -5.16
N PRO A 303 11.34 -3.57 -5.43
CA PRO A 303 12.28 -2.75 -4.66
C PRO A 303 11.76 -1.36 -4.20
N LEU A 304 12.42 -0.81 -3.17
CA LEU A 304 12.21 0.54 -2.58
C LEU A 304 12.62 1.72 -3.50
N GLN A 305 13.22 1.44 -4.66
CA GLN A 305 13.78 2.47 -5.54
C GLN A 305 12.81 2.83 -6.68
N PRO A 306 12.76 4.12 -7.07
CA PRO A 306 11.88 4.55 -8.13
C PRO A 306 12.38 4.06 -9.49
N ALA A 307 11.49 3.45 -10.27
CA ALA A 307 11.78 2.92 -11.59
C ALA A 307 11.39 3.94 -12.69
N LYS A 308 12.23 4.04 -13.73
CA LYS A 308 11.91 4.79 -14.97
C LYS A 308 11.62 3.87 -16.14
N TRP A 309 12.03 2.62 -16.03
CA TRP A 309 11.97 1.63 -17.08
C TRP A 309 11.20 0.41 -16.60
N PHE A 310 10.34 -0.09 -17.48
CA PHE A 310 9.54 -1.30 -17.27
C PHE A 310 9.68 -2.21 -18.46
N LYS A 311 9.79 -3.51 -18.23
CA LYS A 311 9.88 -4.50 -19.30
C LYS A 311 9.01 -5.70 -18.98
N VAL A 312 8.14 -6.05 -19.92
CA VAL A 312 7.35 -7.28 -19.90
C VAL A 312 7.97 -8.23 -20.92
N GLN A 313 8.28 -9.44 -20.51
CA GLN A 313 8.99 -10.43 -21.31
C GLN A 313 8.27 -11.78 -21.24
N VAL A 314 8.08 -12.41 -22.39
CA VAL A 314 7.41 -13.69 -22.56
C VAL A 314 8.45 -14.76 -22.82
N SER A 315 8.62 -15.69 -21.88
CA SER A 315 9.56 -16.80 -22.01
C SER A 315 8.94 -18.02 -22.69
N SER A 316 7.61 -18.18 -22.55
CA SER A 316 6.79 -19.22 -23.16
C SER A 316 5.40 -18.69 -23.49
N GLY A 317 4.77 -19.23 -24.55
CA GLY A 317 3.41 -18.93 -24.96
C GLY A 317 3.23 -17.59 -25.71
N GLU A 318 1.98 -17.14 -25.75
CA GLU A 318 1.53 -15.89 -26.35
C GLU A 318 0.63 -15.16 -25.35
N ILE A 319 0.86 -13.85 -25.19
CA ILE A 319 0.09 -13.00 -24.30
C ILE A 319 -0.34 -11.72 -25.01
N ILE A 320 -1.39 -11.10 -24.47
CA ILE A 320 -1.81 -9.76 -24.82
C ILE A 320 -1.55 -8.86 -23.60
N PRO A 321 -0.40 -8.17 -23.53
CA PRO A 321 0.00 -7.40 -22.37
C PRO A 321 -0.88 -6.13 -22.24
N ARG A 322 -1.47 -5.97 -21.06
CA ARG A 322 -2.02 -4.75 -20.49
C ARG A 322 -1.34 -4.46 -19.17
N LEU A 323 -0.16 -3.85 -19.22
CA LEU A 323 0.63 -3.59 -18.02
C LEU A 323 0.01 -2.46 -17.18
N LYS A 324 -0.84 -2.80 -16.22
CA LYS A 324 -1.38 -1.86 -15.23
C LYS A 324 -0.43 -1.73 -14.04
N ILE A 325 0.46 -0.75 -14.12
CA ILE A 325 1.39 -0.42 -13.03
C ILE A 325 0.65 0.39 -11.97
N ARG A 326 0.60 -0.12 -10.74
CA ARG A 326 0.19 0.64 -9.56
C ARG A 326 1.42 1.23 -8.90
N GLY A 327 1.40 2.52 -8.61
CA GLY A 327 2.54 3.17 -8.00
C GLY A 327 2.32 4.62 -7.65
N ILE A 328 3.35 5.20 -7.05
CA ILE A 328 3.43 6.62 -6.74
C ILE A 328 4.32 7.26 -7.80
N LEU A 329 3.71 8.11 -8.63
CA LEU A 329 4.40 8.84 -9.68
C LEU A 329 5.12 10.06 -9.10
N ARG A 330 6.41 10.17 -9.41
CA ARG A 330 7.28 11.29 -9.04
C ARG A 330 7.83 11.94 -10.30
N ARG A 331 7.75 13.26 -10.39
CA ARG A 331 8.41 14.02 -11.45
C ARG A 331 9.90 14.17 -11.10
N ASP A 332 10.76 13.89 -12.08
CA ASP A 332 12.21 14.07 -11.92
C ASP A 332 12.61 15.54 -12.03
#